data_AF-A0A349SFJ7-F1
#
_entry.id   AF-A0A349SFJ7-F1
#
_cell.length_a   1.000
_cell.length_b   1.000
_cell.length_c   1.000
_cell.angle_alpha   90.00
_cell.angle_beta   90.00
_cell.angle_gamma   90.00
#
_symmetry.space_group_name_H-M   'P 1'
#
loop_
_entity.id
_entity.type
_entity.pdbx_description
1 polymer ?
#
loop_
_entity_poly.entity_id
_entity_poly.type
_entity_poly.pdbx_seq_one_letter_code
_entity_poly.pdbx_strand_id
1 'polypeptide(L)'
;MVDKMKKRTTITGGTAVTRREFMGTTAKAVAAGTVAASFPYISTGNEPLRTIGLGVSIINEIQSQASKDLGFEIRGQALGYGAMFGKMLNQNDQYDIAEGYYNDFDVFIPSKVWHPTDTTRVKEWDSISDLSKTGKLTPDSKEGDGDAPFRKLWLNESGDLVEGPTRWV
;
A
#
# COMPACT_ATOMS: atom_id res chain seq x y z
N MET A 1 -69.91 -51.31 46.84
CA MET A 1 -70.28 -49.91 47.16
C MET A 1 -68.97 -49.20 47.48
N VAL A 2 -68.46 -48.22 46.75
CA VAL A 2 -69.11 -47.07 46.12
C VAL A 2 -68.26 -46.59 44.93
N ASP A 3 -68.96 -46.28 43.85
CA ASP A 3 -68.55 -45.65 42.60
C ASP A 3 -68.09 -44.19 42.81
N LYS A 4 -67.01 -43.74 42.14
CA LYS A 4 -66.71 -42.30 41.95
C LYS A 4 -65.87 -42.06 40.68
N MET A 5 -66.56 -41.81 39.57
CA MET A 5 -66.05 -41.00 38.44
C MET A 5 -65.61 -39.61 38.92
N LYS A 6 -64.46 -39.09 38.45
CA LYS A 6 -64.27 -37.64 38.30
C LYS A 6 -63.20 -37.25 37.26
N LYS A 7 -63.73 -36.69 36.16
CA LYS A 7 -63.25 -35.57 35.31
C LYS A 7 -61.84 -35.60 34.71
N ARG A 8 -61.79 -35.79 33.38
CA ARG A 8 -60.70 -35.33 32.49
C ARG A 8 -60.70 -33.80 32.43
N THR A 9 -59.57 -33.20 32.76
CA THR A 9 -59.30 -31.76 32.61
C THR A 9 -58.79 -31.49 31.20
N THR A 10 -59.53 -30.68 30.45
CA THR A 10 -59.13 -30.14 29.14
C THR A 10 -57.98 -29.15 29.33
N ILE A 11 -56.86 -29.36 28.64
CA ILE A 11 -55.75 -28.40 28.61
C ILE A 11 -56.14 -27.31 27.60
N THR A 12 -56.46 -26.12 28.08
CA THR A 12 -56.66 -24.91 27.27
C THR A 12 -55.30 -24.42 26.75
N GLY A 13 -55.19 -24.26 25.44
CA GLY A 13 -53.97 -23.87 24.74
C GLY A 13 -53.48 -22.47 25.12
N GLY A 14 -52.20 -22.37 25.45
CA GLY A 14 -51.48 -21.10 25.53
C GLY A 14 -51.32 -20.48 24.14
N THR A 15 -51.44 -19.16 24.08
CA THR A 15 -51.24 -18.30 22.90
C THR A 15 -49.93 -18.62 22.17
N ALA A 16 -50.03 -19.39 21.09
CA ALA A 16 -48.91 -19.67 20.21
C ALA A 16 -48.64 -18.41 19.37
N VAL A 17 -47.52 -17.75 19.65
CA VAL A 17 -46.96 -16.72 18.75
C VAL A 17 -46.83 -17.35 17.37
N THR A 18 -47.50 -16.75 16.39
CA THR A 18 -47.54 -17.34 15.06
C THR A 18 -46.19 -17.13 14.38
N ARG A 19 -45.75 -18.09 13.55
CA ARG A 19 -44.50 -18.00 12.78
C ARG A 19 -44.37 -16.69 11.99
N ARG A 20 -45.51 -16.11 11.59
CA ARG A 20 -45.59 -14.84 10.87
C ARG A 20 -45.23 -13.64 11.74
N GLU A 21 -45.64 -13.62 13.01
CA GLU A 21 -45.26 -12.57 13.96
C GLU A 21 -43.76 -12.64 14.28
N PHE A 22 -43.22 -13.85 14.47
CA PHE A 22 -41.79 -14.07 14.68
C PHE A 22 -40.93 -13.62 13.47
N MET A 23 -41.37 -13.94 12.25
CA MET A 23 -40.68 -13.46 11.04
C MET A 23 -40.78 -11.93 10.89
N GLY A 24 -41.92 -11.33 11.24
CA GLY A 24 -42.12 -9.88 11.20
C GLY A 24 -41.28 -9.09 12.20
N THR A 25 -41.04 -9.64 13.40
CA THR A 25 -40.16 -9.01 14.41
C THR A 25 -38.69 -9.18 14.07
N THR A 26 -38.30 -10.30 13.46
CA THR A 26 -36.90 -10.56 13.06
C THR A 26 -36.47 -9.67 11.90
N ALA A 27 -37.35 -9.42 10.92
CA ALA A 27 -37.05 -8.53 9.79
C ALA A 27 -36.80 -7.07 10.20
N LYS A 28 -37.48 -6.58 11.26
CA LYS A 28 -37.31 -5.21 11.75
C LYS A 28 -36.02 -5.00 12.57
N ALA A 29 -35.52 -6.04 13.24
CA ALA A 29 -34.27 -5.98 14.00
C ALA A 29 -33.02 -5.92 13.10
N VAL A 30 -33.07 -6.55 11.92
CA VAL A 30 -31.95 -6.54 10.95
C VAL A 30 -31.76 -5.16 10.30
N ALA A 31 -32.85 -4.44 10.04
CA ALA A 31 -32.79 -3.12 9.41
C ALA A 31 -32.19 -2.02 10.31
N ALA A 32 -32.23 -2.18 11.64
CA ALA A 32 -31.61 -1.26 12.59
C ALA A 32 -30.12 -1.54 12.83
N GLY A 33 -29.63 -2.73 12.45
CA GLY A 33 -28.25 -3.15 12.67
C GLY A 33 -27.25 -2.71 11.60
N THR A 34 -27.71 -2.18 10.46
CA THR A 34 -26.85 -1.88 9.31
C THR A 34 -26.21 -0.49 9.34
N VAL A 35 -26.61 0.40 10.26
CA VAL A 35 -26.12 1.81 10.28
C VAL A 35 -24.92 2.02 11.23
N ALA A 36 -24.48 0.98 11.97
CA ALA A 36 -23.39 1.10 12.95
C ALA A 36 -22.19 0.16 12.70
N ALA A 37 -22.00 -0.28 11.46
CA ALA A 37 -20.87 -1.13 11.07
C ALA A 37 -19.95 -0.45 10.04
N SER A 38 -19.76 0.87 10.13
CA SER A 38 -18.53 1.49 9.62
C SER A 38 -17.41 1.21 10.62
N PHE A 39 -17.03 -0.06 10.75
CA PHE A 39 -15.79 -0.41 11.42
C PHE A 39 -14.66 0.17 10.57
N PRO A 40 -13.77 1.01 11.11
CA PRO A 40 -12.54 1.33 10.40
C PRO A 40 -11.87 0.01 10.04
N TYR A 41 -11.42 -0.12 8.80
CA TYR A 41 -10.54 -1.21 8.39
C TYR A 41 -9.23 -1.04 9.15
N ILE A 42 -9.16 -1.57 10.38
CA ILE A 42 -7.92 -1.65 11.14
C ILE A 42 -7.19 -2.87 10.57
N SER A 43 -6.30 -2.62 9.61
CA SER A 43 -5.34 -3.65 9.20
C SER A 43 -4.35 -3.87 10.34
N THR A 44 -4.68 -4.77 11.27
CA THR A 44 -3.79 -5.14 12.39
C THR A 44 -2.69 -6.12 11.98
N GLY A 45 -2.33 -6.17 10.70
CA GLY A 45 -1.41 -7.16 10.15
C GLY A 45 -0.67 -6.72 8.89
N ASN A 46 -0.42 -5.41 8.72
CA ASN A 46 0.45 -4.98 7.63
C ASN A 46 1.87 -5.47 7.92
N GLU A 47 2.40 -6.29 6.99
CA GLU A 47 3.84 -6.48 6.92
C GLU A 47 4.53 -5.10 6.83
N PRO A 48 5.71 -4.93 7.45
CA PRO A 48 6.41 -3.66 7.38
C PRO A 48 6.72 -3.31 5.93
N LEU A 49 6.70 -2.02 5.59
CA LEU A 49 7.27 -1.56 4.33
C LEU A 49 8.78 -1.73 4.40
N ARG A 50 9.33 -2.59 3.55
CA ARG A 50 10.75 -2.98 3.56
C ARG A 50 11.54 -2.06 2.65
N THR A 51 12.47 -1.32 3.24
CA THR A 51 13.37 -0.44 2.47
C THR A 51 14.79 -0.99 2.49
N ILE A 52 15.51 -0.85 1.38
CA ILE A 52 16.93 -1.19 1.30
C ILE A 52 17.71 0.00 0.76
N GLY A 53 18.92 0.20 1.29
CA GLY A 53 19.74 1.34 0.92
C GLY A 53 21.10 1.30 1.57
N LEU A 54 21.89 2.33 1.33
CA LEU A 54 23.15 2.52 2.03
C LEU A 54 22.91 3.06 3.44
N GLY A 55 23.94 2.99 4.29
CA GLY A 55 23.86 3.51 5.66
C GLY A 55 23.54 5.01 5.75
N VAL A 56 23.80 5.77 4.68
CA VAL A 56 23.47 7.20 4.60
C VAL A 56 22.00 7.48 4.28
N SER A 57 21.26 6.49 3.77
CA SER A 57 19.86 6.63 3.37
C SER A 57 18.90 5.94 4.33
N ILE A 58 19.35 4.87 4.99
CA ILE A 58 18.59 4.12 6.00
C ILE A 58 18.78 4.78 7.38
N ILE A 59 18.20 5.97 7.54
CA ILE A 59 18.29 6.78 8.77
C ILE A 59 17.15 6.37 9.72
N ASN A 60 17.49 5.99 10.96
CA ASN A 60 16.54 5.44 11.93
C ASN A 60 15.46 6.45 12.34
N GLU A 61 15.84 7.72 12.50
CA GLU A 61 14.94 8.80 12.91
C GLU A 61 13.89 9.08 11.83
N ILE A 62 14.28 9.06 10.56
CA ILE A 62 13.37 9.22 9.41
C ILE A 62 12.38 8.06 9.36
N GLN A 63 12.87 6.82 9.48
CA GLN A 63 12.02 5.62 9.47
C GLN A 63 11.02 5.61 10.64
N SER A 64 11.48 5.99 11.84
CA SER A 64 10.64 6.10 13.02
C SER A 64 9.54 7.15 12.83
N GLN A 65 9.90 8.31 12.30
CA GLN A 65 8.92 9.38 12.06
C GLN A 65 7.92 8.98 10.97
N ALA A 66 8.40 8.45 9.85
CA ALA A 66 7.53 8.02 8.75
C ALA A 66 6.61 6.86 9.17
N SER A 67 7.06 5.94 10.03
CA SER A 67 6.18 4.89 10.59
C SER A 67 5.04 5.47 11.43
N LYS A 68 5.31 6.53 12.22
CA LYS A 68 4.27 7.23 12.99
C LYS A 68 3.28 7.95 12.08
N ASP A 69 3.79 8.63 11.06
CA ASP A 69 2.97 9.43 10.15
C ASP A 69 2.08 8.55 9.26
N LEU A 70 2.57 7.37 8.85
CA LEU A 70 1.84 6.44 7.99
C LEU A 70 0.97 5.43 8.77
N GLY A 71 1.23 5.23 10.06
CA GLY A 71 0.48 4.31 10.91
C GLY A 71 0.81 2.82 10.69
N PHE A 72 1.91 2.50 10.00
CA PHE A 72 2.46 1.14 9.86
C PHE A 72 4.00 1.17 9.93
N GLU A 73 4.63 0.02 10.23
CA GLU A 73 6.08 -0.07 10.40
C GLU A 73 6.81 0.11 9.04
N ILE A 74 7.84 0.95 9.03
CA ILE A 74 8.87 0.98 7.98
C ILE A 74 10.12 0.32 8.53
N ARG A 75 10.63 -0.69 7.82
CA ARG A 75 11.81 -1.44 8.21
C ARG A 75 12.88 -1.36 7.14
N GLY A 76 13.89 -0.55 7.40
CA GLY A 76 15.04 -0.39 6.53
C GLY A 76 16.19 -1.34 6.83
N GLN A 77 16.85 -1.80 5.77
CA GLN A 77 18.06 -2.59 5.84
C GLN A 77 19.21 -1.82 5.17
N ALA A 78 20.18 -1.39 5.98
CA ALA A 78 21.41 -0.80 5.47
C ALA A 78 22.33 -1.91 4.91
N LEU A 79 22.78 -1.74 3.67
CA LEU A 79 23.66 -2.68 2.97
C LEU A 79 24.87 -1.93 2.39
N GLY A 80 25.95 -2.66 2.13
CA GLY A 80 27.02 -2.16 1.26
C GLY A 80 26.59 -2.23 -0.22
N TYR A 81 27.08 -1.31 -1.06
CA TYR A 81 26.61 -1.17 -2.45
C TYR A 81 26.59 -2.48 -3.24
N GLY A 82 27.66 -3.29 -3.20
CA GLY A 82 27.68 -4.56 -3.94
C GLY A 82 26.61 -5.58 -3.49
N ALA A 83 26.34 -5.65 -2.18
CA ALA A 83 25.27 -6.50 -1.64
C ALA A 83 23.88 -5.94 -1.97
N MET A 84 23.72 -4.61 -1.92
CA MET A 84 22.50 -3.91 -2.29
C MET A 84 22.16 -4.16 -3.76
N PHE A 85 23.11 -3.95 -4.68
CA PHE A 85 22.94 -4.18 -6.11
C PHE A 85 22.52 -5.62 -6.42
N GLY A 86 23.22 -6.60 -5.84
CA GLY A 86 22.88 -8.02 -6.00
C GLY A 86 21.48 -8.36 -5.46
N LYS A 87 21.10 -7.79 -4.32
CA LYS A 87 19.76 -7.97 -3.73
C LYS A 87 18.67 -7.34 -4.59
N MET A 88 18.87 -6.11 -5.06
CA MET A 88 17.93 -5.40 -5.94
C MET A 88 17.62 -6.22 -7.18
N LEU A 89 18.65 -6.80 -7.81
CA LEU A 89 18.50 -7.53 -9.06
C LEU A 89 17.91 -8.95 -8.89
N ASN A 90 18.25 -9.65 -7.81
CA ASN A 90 17.97 -11.09 -7.68
C ASN A 90 16.92 -11.45 -6.60
N GLN A 91 16.51 -10.50 -5.76
CA GLN A 91 15.60 -10.73 -4.63
C GLN A 91 14.52 -9.64 -4.58
N ASN A 92 13.88 -9.37 -5.72
CA ASN A 92 12.88 -8.30 -5.89
C ASN A 92 11.56 -8.53 -5.13
N ASP A 93 11.40 -9.69 -4.50
CA ASP A 93 10.31 -10.02 -3.58
C ASP A 93 10.66 -9.71 -2.10
N GLN A 94 11.92 -9.35 -1.81
CA GLN A 94 12.44 -9.15 -0.45
C GLN A 94 12.64 -7.67 -0.06
N TYR A 95 12.17 -6.72 -0.88
CA TYR A 95 12.15 -5.30 -0.59
C TYR A 95 10.99 -4.63 -1.35
N ASP A 96 10.57 -3.45 -0.91
CA ASP A 96 9.48 -2.69 -1.53
C ASP A 96 9.99 -1.35 -2.09
N ILE A 97 10.96 -0.73 -1.42
CA ILE A 97 11.64 0.50 -1.88
C ILE A 97 13.15 0.31 -1.80
N ALA A 98 13.86 0.70 -2.85
CA ALA A 98 15.31 0.66 -2.88
C ALA A 98 15.90 2.03 -3.26
N GLU A 99 17.06 2.33 -2.69
CA GLU A 99 17.95 3.37 -3.22
C GLU A 99 18.75 2.81 -4.40
N GLY A 100 18.95 3.63 -5.44
CA GLY A 100 19.83 3.30 -6.55
C GLY A 100 20.57 4.52 -7.08
N TYR A 101 21.66 4.28 -7.80
CA TYR A 101 22.40 5.30 -8.53
C TYR A 101 22.01 5.30 -10.01
N TYR A 102 22.22 6.42 -10.70
CA TYR A 102 21.88 6.53 -12.13
C TYR A 102 22.65 5.54 -13.02
N ASN A 103 23.88 5.17 -12.65
CA ASN A 103 24.62 4.12 -13.37
C ASN A 103 23.99 2.73 -13.21
N ASP A 104 23.17 2.52 -12.19
CA ASP A 104 22.49 1.25 -11.97
C ASP A 104 21.36 1.03 -13.00
N PHE A 105 20.80 2.11 -13.54
CA PHE A 105 19.64 2.06 -14.42
C PHE A 105 19.93 1.36 -15.75
N ASP A 106 21.20 1.33 -16.18
CA ASP A 106 21.65 0.56 -17.35
C ASP A 106 21.39 -0.94 -17.20
N VAL A 107 21.26 -1.42 -15.96
CA VAL A 107 20.94 -2.81 -15.63
C VAL A 107 19.48 -2.96 -15.20
N PHE A 108 18.95 -2.01 -14.42
CA PHE A 108 17.62 -2.14 -13.83
C PHE A 108 16.47 -1.87 -14.80
N ILE A 109 16.59 -0.89 -15.70
CA ILE A 109 15.56 -0.61 -16.71
C ILE A 109 15.31 -1.82 -17.64
N PRO A 110 16.34 -2.43 -18.27
CA PRO A 110 16.11 -3.57 -19.15
C PRO A 110 15.73 -4.86 -18.40
N SER A 111 16.10 -5.01 -17.13
CA SER A 111 15.74 -6.19 -16.33
C SER A 111 14.30 -6.17 -15.82
N LYS A 112 13.62 -5.01 -15.82
CA LYS A 112 12.22 -4.84 -15.42
C LYS A 112 11.93 -5.30 -13.98
N VAL A 113 12.95 -5.36 -13.12
CA VAL A 113 12.75 -5.70 -11.70
C VAL A 113 12.12 -4.56 -10.92
N TRP A 114 12.20 -3.33 -11.43
CA TRP A 114 11.48 -2.16 -10.93
C TRP A 114 10.39 -1.76 -11.90
N HIS A 115 9.26 -1.31 -11.34
CA HIS A 115 8.21 -0.69 -12.11
C HIS A 115 8.44 0.83 -12.21
N PRO A 116 8.00 1.49 -13.29
CA PRO A 116 8.03 2.94 -13.36
C PRO A 116 7.18 3.55 -12.23
N THR A 117 7.62 4.71 -11.74
CA THR A 117 6.93 5.51 -10.73
C THR A 117 6.17 6.63 -11.40
N ASP A 118 4.86 6.68 -11.15
CA ASP A 118 4.01 7.79 -11.61
C ASP A 118 4.25 9.04 -10.76
N THR A 119 4.89 10.05 -11.34
CA THR A 119 5.27 11.29 -10.66
C THR A 119 4.06 12.06 -10.15
N THR A 120 2.87 11.89 -10.74
CA THR A 120 1.62 12.53 -10.28
C THR A 120 1.14 12.01 -8.91
N ARG A 121 1.67 10.87 -8.45
CA ARG A 121 1.40 10.30 -7.12
C ARG A 121 2.41 10.75 -6.06
N VAL A 122 3.49 11.42 -6.47
CA VAL A 122 4.54 11.91 -5.59
C VAL A 122 4.28 13.39 -5.31
N LYS A 123 3.68 13.68 -4.15
CA LYS A 123 3.27 15.04 -3.77
C LYS A 123 4.40 16.08 -3.90
N GLU A 124 5.62 15.70 -3.53
CA GLU A 124 6.79 16.59 -3.51
C GLU A 124 7.62 16.51 -4.80
N TRP A 125 7.09 15.95 -5.89
CA TRP A 125 7.81 15.82 -7.16
C TRP A 125 8.35 17.17 -7.67
N ASP A 126 7.53 18.21 -7.59
CA ASP A 126 7.91 19.55 -8.06
C ASP A 126 9.01 20.19 -7.20
N SER A 127 9.22 19.73 -5.97
CA SER A 127 10.29 20.18 -5.06
C SER A 127 11.68 19.65 -5.47
N ILE A 128 11.76 18.64 -6.35
CA ILE A 128 13.03 18.14 -6.89
C ILE A 128 13.60 19.14 -7.90
N SER A 129 14.90 19.42 -7.82
CA SER A 129 15.63 20.34 -8.70
C SER A 129 15.49 20.02 -10.19
N ASP A 130 15.32 21.06 -11.00
CA ASP A 130 15.28 20.97 -12.46
C ASP A 130 16.57 20.39 -13.07
N LEU A 131 17.69 20.51 -12.36
CA LEU A 131 18.95 19.89 -12.80
C LEU A 131 18.82 18.37 -12.93
N SER A 132 18.15 17.71 -11.97
CA SER A 132 17.95 16.27 -12.02
C SER A 132 16.95 15.86 -13.09
N LYS A 133 15.93 16.70 -13.33
CA LYS A 133 14.83 16.44 -14.27
C LYS A 133 15.20 16.70 -15.73
N THR A 134 15.96 17.76 -15.98
CA THR A 134 16.18 18.31 -17.32
C THR A 134 17.66 18.46 -17.69
N GLY A 135 18.57 18.24 -16.74
CA GLY A 135 19.99 18.49 -16.94
C GLY A 135 20.38 19.97 -16.93
N LYS A 136 19.44 20.88 -16.61
CA LYS A 136 19.62 22.33 -16.72
C LYS A 136 19.30 23.03 -15.39
N LEU A 137 20.13 24.00 -15.01
CA LEU A 137 19.91 24.88 -13.86
C LEU A 137 19.03 26.09 -14.21
N THR A 138 19.07 26.53 -15.47
CA THR A 138 18.27 27.62 -16.03
C THR A 138 17.83 27.26 -17.45
N PRO A 139 16.80 27.91 -18.02
CA PRO A 139 16.36 27.63 -19.39
C PRO A 139 17.47 27.72 -20.45
N ASP A 140 18.41 28.66 -20.28
CA ASP A 140 19.54 28.90 -21.19
C ASP A 140 20.78 28.06 -20.89
N SER A 141 20.74 27.23 -19.83
CA SER A 141 21.86 26.35 -19.48
C SER A 141 22.08 25.28 -20.55
N LYS A 142 23.34 24.98 -20.84
CA LYS A 142 23.73 23.80 -21.61
C LYS A 142 23.63 22.57 -20.73
N GLU A 143 23.23 21.46 -21.32
CA GLU A 143 23.32 20.16 -20.66
C GLU A 143 24.78 19.75 -20.48
N GLY A 144 25.04 18.93 -19.46
CA GLY A 144 26.34 18.33 -19.25
C GLY A 144 26.70 17.30 -20.32
N ASP A 145 27.99 17.22 -20.63
CA ASP A 145 28.57 16.19 -21.49
C ASP A 145 28.57 14.81 -20.79
N GLY A 146 28.79 13.75 -21.56
CA GLY A 146 28.93 12.38 -21.04
C GLY A 146 27.62 11.73 -20.62
N ASP A 147 27.71 10.83 -19.64
CA ASP A 147 26.58 10.03 -19.14
C ASP A 147 25.75 10.81 -18.11
N ALA A 148 25.02 11.82 -18.59
CA ALA A 148 24.26 12.70 -17.71
C ALA A 148 22.99 12.01 -17.15
N PRO A 149 22.79 12.01 -15.83
CA PRO A 149 21.68 11.35 -15.14
C PRO A 149 20.27 11.55 -15.71
N PHE A 150 19.93 12.78 -16.09
CA PHE A 150 18.58 13.13 -16.57
C PHE A 150 18.19 12.37 -17.86
N ARG A 151 19.18 11.87 -18.62
CA ARG A 151 18.96 11.05 -19.83
C ARG A 151 18.48 9.63 -19.51
N LYS A 152 18.63 9.20 -18.26
CA LYS A 152 18.19 7.88 -17.75
C LYS A 152 16.93 7.97 -16.88
N LEU A 153 16.40 9.17 -16.65
CA LEU A 153 15.33 9.38 -15.67
C LEU A 153 13.94 9.03 -16.21
N TRP A 154 13.66 9.30 -17.48
CA TRP A 154 12.28 9.31 -17.97
C TRP A 154 11.89 8.00 -18.63
N LEU A 155 10.77 7.43 -18.20
CA LEU A 155 10.24 6.16 -18.69
C LEU A 155 8.88 6.35 -19.39
N ASN A 156 8.40 5.30 -20.05
CA ASN A 156 6.99 5.13 -20.39
C ASN A 156 6.28 4.26 -19.33
N GLU A 157 4.97 4.03 -19.50
CA GLU A 157 4.17 3.18 -18.59
C GLU A 157 4.65 1.72 -18.57
N SER A 158 5.25 1.24 -19.66
CA SER A 158 5.86 -0.09 -19.77
C SER A 158 7.25 -0.17 -19.12
N GLY A 159 7.74 0.93 -18.54
CA GLY A 159 9.07 1.04 -17.93
C GLY A 159 10.21 1.06 -18.93
N ASP A 160 9.98 1.42 -20.20
CA ASP A 160 11.06 1.62 -21.17
C ASP A 160 11.57 3.06 -21.12
N LEU A 161 12.87 3.24 -21.31
CA LEU A 161 13.48 4.57 -21.38
C LEU A 161 12.95 5.36 -22.57
N VAL A 162 12.64 6.63 -22.36
CA VAL A 162 12.18 7.56 -23.38
C VAL A 162 12.95 8.88 -23.32
N GLU A 163 12.93 9.61 -24.43
CA GLU A 163 13.58 10.91 -24.53
C GLU A 163 12.69 12.00 -23.92
N GLY A 164 13.19 12.63 -22.85
CA GLY A 164 12.59 13.81 -22.24
C GLY A 164 11.42 13.53 -21.29
N PRO A 165 10.88 14.59 -20.66
CA PRO A 165 9.94 14.46 -19.54
C PRO A 165 8.65 13.72 -19.86
N THR A 166 8.29 12.79 -18.99
CA THR A 166 6.99 12.11 -18.96
C THR A 166 6.43 12.10 -17.54
N ARG A 167 5.26 11.49 -17.34
CA ARG A 167 4.73 11.23 -16.00
C ARG A 167 5.42 10.06 -15.28
N TRP A 168 6.31 9.34 -15.94
CA TRP A 168 6.90 8.10 -15.43
C TRP A 168 8.41 8.26 -15.30
N VAL A 169 8.94 7.86 -14.15
CA VAL A 169 10.38 7.77 -13.88
C VAL A 169 10.79 6.41 -13.36
#